data_AF-A0A6B2WZT3-F1
#
_entry.id   AF-A0A6B2WZT3-F1
#
_cell.length_a   1.000
_cell.length_b   1.000
_cell.length_c   1.000
_cell.angle_alpha   90.00
_cell.angle_beta   90.00
_cell.angle_gamma   90.00
#
_symmetry.space_group_name_H-M   'P 1'
#
loop_
_entity.id
_entity.type
_entity.pdbx_description
1 polymer ?
#
loop_
_entity_poly.entity_id
_entity_poly.type
_entity_poly.pdbx_seq_one_letter_code
_entity_poly.pdbx_strand_id
1 'polypeptide(L)'
;MDKRGARPHDPEDSETSRAVPGAGYPASVHSAVNVAAPMLAAAAVTLTGVVAADEIKFRWPGAAMLCLMLAAASLIASVQFGFRAQMYRFTEDELDHWFVGAAPDPYPEGSDSKVHTLAVARNTWEIKVRPAVYTYNVGTVLLGLGLAGCLMPKPDSEQSGVRWAAMAVALALTLGELVWALKLNVPHTPAMSPPLEGSPTAPVHVEGPGGDASAPGTPVERRAHDDA
;
A
#
# COMPACT_ATOMS: atom_id res chain seq x y z
N MET A 1 27.42 52.57 1.70
CA MET A 1 27.06 52.15 0.33
C MET A 1 27.70 50.80 0.11
N ASP A 2 26.94 49.72 0.33
CA ASP A 2 27.46 48.37 0.42
C ASP A 2 26.98 47.56 -0.81
N LYS A 3 27.93 47.23 -1.68
CA LYS A 3 27.72 46.46 -2.91
C LYS A 3 27.65 44.98 -2.55
N ARG A 4 26.46 44.50 -2.18
CA ARG A 4 26.18 43.06 -2.16
C ARG A 4 26.24 42.54 -3.59
N GLY A 5 27.36 41.91 -3.92
CA GLY A 5 27.57 41.22 -5.18
C GLY A 5 26.54 40.10 -5.34
N ALA A 6 25.75 40.19 -6.40
CA ALA A 6 24.95 39.08 -6.89
C ALA A 6 25.89 37.91 -7.20
N ARG A 7 25.70 36.77 -6.52
CA ARG A 7 26.37 35.53 -6.93
C ARG A 7 25.85 35.17 -8.33
N PRO A 8 26.73 34.82 -9.28
CA PRO A 8 26.32 34.25 -10.55
C PRO A 8 25.48 33.01 -10.26
N HIS A 9 24.29 32.97 -10.83
CA HIS A 9 23.46 31.77 -10.82
C HIS A 9 24.06 30.84 -11.88
N ASP A 10 24.92 29.90 -11.47
CA ASP A 10 25.43 28.86 -12.37
C ASP A 10 24.23 28.00 -12.81
N PRO A 11 23.92 27.93 -14.13
CA PRO A 11 22.82 27.14 -14.64
C PRO A 11 23.17 25.65 -14.81
N GLU A 12 24.40 25.22 -14.45
CA GLU A 12 24.87 23.85 -14.63
C GLU A 12 24.79 22.98 -13.38
N ASP A 13 24.45 23.57 -12.22
CA ASP A 13 24.06 22.83 -11.01
C ASP A 13 22.57 22.41 -11.07
N SER A 14 21.99 22.32 -12.27
CA SER A 14 20.86 21.41 -12.50
C SER A 14 21.40 19.99 -12.44
N GLU A 15 21.77 19.61 -11.22
CA GLU A 15 21.55 18.31 -10.64
C GLU A 15 20.70 17.49 -11.59
N THR A 16 21.37 16.63 -12.37
CA THR A 16 20.95 15.25 -12.52
C THR A 16 20.49 14.80 -11.15
N SER A 17 19.20 15.07 -10.88
CA SER A 17 18.44 14.68 -9.72
C SER A 17 18.74 13.21 -9.62
N ARG A 18 19.64 12.86 -8.69
CA ARG A 18 20.05 11.49 -8.45
C ARG A 18 18.78 10.84 -7.94
N ALA A 19 17.99 10.32 -8.86
CA ALA A 19 16.71 9.70 -8.57
C ALA A 19 17.00 8.64 -7.53
N VAL A 20 16.58 8.90 -6.28
CA VAL A 20 16.83 7.99 -5.18
C VAL A 20 16.17 6.67 -5.58
N PRO A 21 16.94 5.58 -5.78
CA PRO A 21 16.39 4.32 -6.25
C PRO A 21 15.27 3.89 -5.29
N GLY A 22 14.04 3.80 -5.80
CA GLY A 22 12.86 3.39 -5.02
C GLY A 22 11.86 4.50 -4.65
N ALA A 23 12.14 5.77 -4.93
CA ALA A 23 11.19 6.87 -4.63
C ALA A 23 9.85 6.74 -5.37
N GLY A 24 9.82 6.07 -6.53
CA GLY A 24 8.61 5.90 -7.34
C GLY A 24 7.65 4.77 -6.89
N TYR A 25 8.11 3.83 -6.04
CA TYR A 25 7.31 2.66 -5.68
C TYR A 25 6.02 3.00 -4.89
N PRO A 26 6.05 3.88 -3.88
CA PRO A 26 4.82 4.27 -3.19
C PRO A 26 3.81 5.00 -4.09
N ALA A 27 4.29 5.73 -5.10
CA ALA A 27 3.43 6.41 -6.06
C ALA A 27 2.75 5.41 -7.02
N SER A 28 3.50 4.42 -7.53
CA SER A 28 2.94 3.42 -8.44
C SER A 28 1.92 2.51 -7.75
N VAL A 29 2.20 2.07 -6.51
CA VAL A 29 1.25 1.28 -5.72
C VAL A 29 -0.03 2.08 -5.45
N HIS A 30 0.10 3.39 -5.17
CA HIS A 30 -1.07 4.25 -4.98
C HIS A 30 -1.95 4.31 -6.23
N SER A 31 -1.37 4.51 -7.41
CA SER A 31 -2.13 4.52 -8.67
C SER A 31 -2.80 3.17 -8.96
N ALA A 32 -2.08 2.07 -8.77
CA ALA A 32 -2.62 0.72 -9.00
C ALA A 32 -3.83 0.42 -8.09
N VAL A 33 -3.68 0.67 -6.79
CA VAL A 33 -4.70 0.30 -5.80
C VAL A 33 -5.90 1.25 -5.84
N ASN A 34 -5.70 2.56 -6.07
CA ASN A 34 -6.82 3.51 -5.99
C ASN A 34 -7.49 3.83 -7.33
N VAL A 35 -6.84 3.56 -8.46
CA VAL A 35 -7.41 3.81 -9.79
C VAL A 35 -7.73 2.51 -10.51
N ALA A 36 -6.74 1.62 -10.66
CA ALA A 36 -6.93 0.40 -11.46
C ALA A 36 -7.81 -0.63 -10.75
N ALA A 37 -7.62 -0.86 -9.45
CA ALA A 37 -8.36 -1.90 -8.73
C ALA A 37 -9.90 -1.69 -8.75
N PRO A 38 -10.45 -0.48 -8.50
CA PRO A 38 -11.89 -0.24 -8.62
C PRO A 38 -12.42 -0.44 -10.05
N MET A 39 -11.65 -0.03 -11.07
CA MET A 39 -12.04 -0.22 -12.47
C MET A 39 -12.09 -1.71 -12.86
N LEU A 40 -11.09 -2.48 -12.44
CA LEU A 40 -11.04 -3.93 -12.66
C LEU A 40 -12.15 -4.65 -11.88
N ALA A 41 -12.46 -4.19 -10.67
CA ALA A 41 -13.56 -4.75 -9.88
C ALA A 41 -14.91 -4.51 -10.56
N ALA A 42 -15.14 -3.29 -11.08
CA ALA A 42 -16.33 -2.97 -11.85
C ALA A 42 -16.43 -3.84 -13.11
N ALA A 43 -15.34 -3.99 -13.86
CA ALA A 43 -15.30 -4.86 -15.03
C ALA A 43 -15.62 -6.32 -14.69
N ALA A 44 -15.10 -6.84 -13.56
CA ALA A 44 -15.39 -8.18 -13.07
C ALA A 44 -16.88 -8.36 -12.77
N VAL A 45 -17.51 -7.41 -12.07
CA VAL A 45 -18.95 -7.44 -11.76
C VAL A 45 -19.80 -7.36 -13.02
N THR A 46 -19.43 -6.50 -13.99
CA THR A 46 -20.12 -6.39 -15.28
C THR A 46 -20.06 -7.70 -16.05
N LEU A 47 -18.87 -8.33 -16.15
CA LEU A 47 -18.72 -9.63 -16.81
C LEU A 47 -19.54 -10.72 -16.12
N THR A 48 -19.59 -10.75 -14.78
CA THR A 48 -20.47 -11.66 -14.04
C THR A 48 -21.93 -11.48 -14.46
N GLY A 49 -22.40 -10.24 -14.58
CA GLY A 49 -23.77 -9.94 -15.05
C GLY A 49 -24.03 -10.44 -16.47
N VAL A 50 -23.06 -10.30 -17.38
CA VAL A 50 -23.17 -10.82 -18.77
C VAL A 50 -23.24 -12.34 -18.78
N VAL A 51 -22.43 -13.02 -17.96
CA VAL A 51 -22.46 -14.49 -17.85
C VAL A 51 -23.77 -14.98 -17.24
N ALA A 52 -24.28 -14.29 -16.22
CA ALA A 52 -25.54 -14.61 -15.57
C ALA A 52 -26.74 -14.40 -16.50
N ALA A 53 -26.70 -13.38 -17.37
CA ALA A 53 -27.77 -13.10 -18.32
C ALA A 53 -27.91 -14.16 -19.43
N ASP A 54 -26.84 -14.91 -19.74
CA ASP A 54 -26.81 -15.85 -20.85
C ASP A 54 -25.98 -17.11 -20.57
N GLU A 55 -26.29 -17.78 -19.45
CA GLU A 55 -25.53 -18.94 -18.96
C GLU A 55 -25.46 -20.09 -19.98
N ILE A 56 -26.47 -20.21 -20.85
CA ILE A 56 -26.58 -21.26 -21.88
C ILE A 56 -25.52 -21.08 -22.97
N LYS A 57 -24.88 -19.92 -23.12
CA LYS A 57 -23.78 -19.75 -24.09
C LYS A 57 -22.41 -20.17 -23.56
N PHE A 58 -22.25 -20.28 -22.25
CA PHE A 58 -20.96 -20.57 -21.61
C PHE A 58 -20.81 -22.04 -21.29
N ARG A 59 -19.58 -22.57 -21.41
CA ARG A 59 -19.29 -23.97 -21.06
C ARG A 59 -19.34 -24.19 -19.56
N TRP A 60 -18.78 -23.26 -18.77
CA TRP A 60 -18.71 -23.34 -17.31
C TRP A 60 -19.16 -22.01 -16.65
N PRO A 61 -20.44 -21.61 -16.80
CA PRO A 61 -20.91 -20.31 -16.28
C PRO A 61 -20.72 -20.18 -14.77
N GLY A 62 -21.03 -21.22 -14.00
CA GLY A 62 -20.90 -21.20 -12.54
C GLY A 62 -19.48 -20.94 -12.04
N ALA A 63 -18.50 -21.66 -12.61
CA ALA A 63 -17.09 -21.47 -12.23
C ALA A 63 -16.56 -20.10 -12.64
N ALA A 64 -16.94 -19.61 -13.83
CA ALA A 64 -16.56 -18.29 -14.31
C ALA A 64 -17.13 -17.18 -13.41
N MET A 65 -18.43 -17.22 -13.08
CA MET A 65 -19.07 -16.27 -12.17
C MET A 65 -18.42 -16.27 -10.79
N LEU A 66 -18.15 -17.45 -10.23
CA LEU A 66 -17.48 -17.55 -8.92
C LEU A 66 -16.10 -16.91 -8.96
N CYS A 67 -15.29 -17.20 -9.99
CA CYS A 67 -13.96 -16.59 -10.14
C CYS A 67 -14.04 -15.06 -10.28
N LEU A 68 -14.96 -14.54 -11.10
CA LEU A 68 -15.15 -13.11 -11.30
C LEU A 68 -15.62 -12.40 -10.02
N MET A 69 -16.51 -13.02 -9.23
CA MET A 69 -16.95 -12.46 -7.95
C MET A 69 -15.85 -12.47 -6.90
N LEU A 70 -15.06 -13.54 -6.81
CA LEU A 70 -13.87 -13.59 -5.95
C LEU A 70 -12.83 -12.56 -6.39
N ALA A 71 -12.66 -12.34 -7.70
CA ALA A 71 -11.80 -11.30 -8.23
C ALA A 71 -12.25 -9.91 -7.78
N ALA A 72 -13.54 -9.58 -7.96
CA ALA A 72 -14.11 -8.30 -7.51
C ALA A 72 -13.92 -8.09 -6.01
N ALA A 73 -14.24 -9.09 -5.19
CA ALA A 73 -14.06 -9.02 -3.74
C ALA A 73 -12.60 -8.81 -3.34
N SER A 74 -11.66 -9.50 -4.00
CA SER A 74 -10.22 -9.36 -3.73
C SER A 74 -9.69 -7.97 -4.13
N LEU A 75 -10.12 -7.44 -5.28
CA LEU A 75 -9.78 -6.10 -5.74
C LEU A 75 -10.34 -5.00 -4.81
N ILE A 76 -11.58 -5.16 -4.32
CA ILE A 76 -12.15 -4.26 -3.31
C ILE A 76 -11.36 -4.35 -2.00
N ALA A 77 -11.00 -5.55 -1.55
CA ALA A 77 -10.17 -5.73 -0.36
C ALA A 77 -8.81 -5.02 -0.50
N SER A 78 -8.20 -5.08 -1.69
CA SER A 78 -6.98 -4.35 -2.01
C SER A 78 -7.11 -2.85 -1.78
N VAL A 79 -8.20 -2.23 -2.26
CA VAL A 79 -8.51 -0.81 -2.04
C VAL A 79 -8.60 -0.48 -0.54
N GLN A 80 -9.30 -1.32 0.22
CA GLN A 80 -9.47 -1.12 1.67
C GLN A 80 -8.13 -1.22 2.42
N PHE A 81 -7.26 -2.15 2.05
CA PHE A 81 -5.91 -2.24 2.61
C PHE A 81 -5.04 -1.06 2.17
N GLY A 82 -5.20 -0.60 0.92
CA GLY A 82 -4.54 0.60 0.41
C GLY A 82 -4.86 1.82 1.26
N PHE A 83 -6.13 2.09 1.55
CA PHE A 83 -6.53 3.20 2.42
C PHE A 83 -5.94 3.11 3.82
N ARG A 84 -5.91 1.91 4.42
CA ARG A 84 -5.27 1.70 5.74
C ARG A 84 -3.76 1.94 5.69
N ALA A 85 -3.10 1.62 4.58
CA ALA A 85 -1.67 1.89 4.41
C ALA A 85 -1.39 3.38 4.24
N GLN A 86 -2.24 4.13 3.52
CA GLN A 86 -2.03 5.58 3.30
C GLN A 86 -1.95 6.39 4.60
N MET A 87 -2.59 5.94 5.69
CA MET A 87 -2.49 6.60 7.00
C MET A 87 -1.06 6.68 7.56
N TYR A 88 -0.12 5.88 7.04
CA TYR A 88 1.28 5.85 7.48
C TYR A 88 2.24 6.51 6.49
N ARG A 89 1.71 7.07 5.39
CA ARG A 89 2.52 7.77 4.39
C ARG A 89 2.65 9.22 4.81
N PHE A 90 3.73 9.54 5.51
CA PHE A 90 4.09 10.91 5.82
C PHE A 90 5.24 11.36 4.91
N THR A 91 5.13 12.57 4.36
CA THR A 91 6.21 13.27 3.66
C THR A 91 7.03 14.12 4.64
N GLU A 92 8.28 14.43 4.28
CA GLU A 92 9.13 15.32 5.09
C GLU A 92 8.45 16.68 5.27
N ASP A 93 7.84 17.22 4.22
CA ASP A 93 7.07 18.47 4.25
C ASP A 93 5.87 18.41 5.22
N GLU A 94 5.16 17.26 5.28
CA GLU A 94 4.07 17.06 6.23
C GLU A 94 4.60 16.99 7.67
N LEU A 95 5.71 16.30 7.92
CA LEU A 95 6.34 16.32 9.25
C LEU A 95 6.72 17.75 9.63
N ASP A 96 7.42 18.46 8.76
CA ASP A 96 7.85 19.82 9.04
C ASP A 96 6.64 20.72 9.32
N HIS A 97 5.54 20.58 8.58
CA HIS A 97 4.31 21.31 8.88
C HIS A 97 3.72 20.98 10.27
N TRP A 98 3.73 19.71 10.68
CA TRP A 98 3.25 19.30 12.00
C TRP A 98 4.12 19.83 13.14
N PHE A 99 5.43 20.00 12.91
CA PHE A 99 6.37 20.49 13.91
C PHE A 99 6.55 22.02 13.92
N VAL A 100 6.19 22.73 12.85
CA VAL A 100 6.35 24.20 12.71
C VAL A 100 5.49 25.02 13.71
N GLY A 101 4.63 24.40 14.52
CA GLY A 101 3.84 25.09 15.56
C GLY A 101 3.85 24.41 16.93
N ALA A 102 4.57 23.31 17.11
CA ALA A 102 4.75 22.71 18.42
C ALA A 102 5.63 23.64 19.28
N ALA A 103 5.27 23.83 20.55
CA ALA A 103 6.06 24.61 21.52
C ALA A 103 7.55 24.16 21.52
N PRO A 104 8.49 25.00 22.03
CA PRO A 104 9.93 24.72 21.98
C PRO A 104 10.24 23.27 22.33
N ASP A 105 10.83 22.61 21.34
CA ASP A 105 11.11 21.20 21.15
C ASP A 105 10.89 20.24 22.35
N PRO A 106 9.93 19.29 22.28
CA PRO A 106 9.91 18.14 23.20
C PRO A 106 11.01 17.10 22.87
N TYR A 107 11.71 17.22 21.73
CA TYR A 107 12.87 16.41 21.40
C TYR A 107 14.13 17.27 21.44
N PRO A 108 15.23 16.82 22.07
CA PRO A 108 16.48 17.59 22.04
C PRO A 108 16.95 17.75 20.58
N GLU A 109 17.34 18.98 20.22
CA GLU A 109 17.85 19.36 18.90
C GLU A 109 18.81 18.31 18.34
N GLY A 110 18.34 17.52 17.36
CA GLY A 110 19.11 16.49 16.70
C GLY A 110 18.33 15.93 15.53
N SER A 111 18.92 15.96 14.33
CA SER A 111 18.36 15.38 13.09
C SER A 111 17.93 13.92 13.22
N ASP A 112 18.46 13.22 14.21
CA ASP A 112 18.33 11.78 14.38
C ASP A 112 16.92 11.34 14.82
N SER A 113 16.16 12.19 15.54
CA SER A 113 14.80 11.87 15.97
C SER A 113 13.82 11.85 14.78
N LYS A 114 13.88 12.86 13.91
CA LYS A 114 13.06 12.94 12.68
C LYS A 114 13.33 11.77 11.74
N VAL A 115 14.62 11.46 11.51
CA VAL A 115 15.04 10.34 10.67
C VAL A 115 14.51 9.02 11.24
N HIS A 116 14.57 8.84 12.56
CA HIS A 116 14.03 7.64 13.20
C HIS A 116 12.50 7.53 13.04
N THR A 117 11.75 8.61 13.27
CA THR A 117 10.29 8.62 13.10
C THR A 117 9.88 8.31 11.67
N LEU A 118 10.55 8.90 10.67
CA LEU A 118 10.32 8.61 9.25
C LEU A 118 10.63 7.14 8.91
N ALA A 119 11.73 6.61 9.43
CA ALA A 119 12.10 5.20 9.22
C ALA A 119 11.06 4.23 9.82
N VAL A 120 10.55 4.51 11.02
CA VAL A 120 9.51 3.70 11.67
C VAL A 120 8.17 3.79 10.92
N ALA A 121 7.77 5.00 10.51
CA ALA A 121 6.55 5.21 9.74
C ALA A 121 6.62 4.48 8.38
N ARG A 122 7.75 4.60 7.67
CA ARG A 122 8.00 3.90 6.41
C ARG A 122 7.96 2.38 6.58
N ASN A 123 8.64 1.83 7.59
CA ASN A 123 8.62 0.39 7.85
C ASN A 123 7.19 -0.11 8.15
N THR A 124 6.41 0.68 8.89
CA THR A 124 5.01 0.37 9.17
C THR A 124 4.17 0.42 7.89
N TRP A 125 4.34 1.43 7.04
CA TRP A 125 3.70 1.50 5.73
C TRP A 125 4.03 0.28 4.86
N GLU A 126 5.30 -0.13 4.78
CA GLU A 126 5.74 -1.29 3.99
C GLU A 126 5.09 -2.60 4.45
N ILE A 127 4.92 -2.78 5.76
CA ILE A 127 4.21 -3.96 6.31
C ILE A 127 2.72 -3.89 5.97
N LYS A 128 2.10 -2.71 6.07
CA LYS A 128 0.65 -2.52 5.87
C LYS A 128 0.24 -2.53 4.40
N VAL A 129 1.14 -2.19 3.47
CA VAL A 129 0.84 -2.17 2.03
C VAL A 129 0.92 -3.56 1.38
N ARG A 130 1.68 -4.50 1.97
CA ARG A 130 1.82 -5.88 1.47
C ARG A 130 0.48 -6.60 1.24
N PRO A 131 -0.47 -6.61 2.20
CA PRO A 131 -1.79 -7.18 1.97
C PRO A 131 -2.54 -6.56 0.79
N ALA A 132 -2.39 -5.24 0.57
CA ALA A 132 -3.04 -4.54 -0.54
C ALA A 132 -2.50 -5.03 -1.90
N VAL A 133 -1.18 -5.13 -2.03
CA VAL A 133 -0.53 -5.64 -3.25
C VAL A 133 -0.86 -7.11 -3.48
N TYR A 134 -0.84 -7.93 -2.43
CA TYR A 134 -1.18 -9.35 -2.53
C TYR A 134 -2.62 -9.57 -3.03
N THR A 135 -3.58 -8.90 -2.41
CA THR A 135 -5.00 -9.00 -2.82
C THR A 135 -5.25 -8.41 -4.21
N TYR A 136 -4.54 -7.36 -4.61
CA TYR A 136 -4.59 -6.86 -5.98
C TYR A 136 -4.17 -7.95 -6.99
N ASN A 137 -3.01 -8.58 -6.75
CA ASN A 137 -2.49 -9.63 -7.64
C ASN A 137 -3.41 -10.85 -7.69
N VAL A 138 -3.91 -11.30 -6.54
CA VAL A 138 -4.90 -12.40 -6.47
C VAL A 138 -6.16 -12.04 -7.25
N GLY A 139 -6.67 -10.82 -7.10
CA GLY A 139 -7.83 -10.33 -7.83
C GLY A 139 -7.62 -10.33 -9.35
N THR A 140 -6.49 -9.82 -9.83
CA THR A 140 -6.13 -9.80 -11.26
C THR A 140 -6.01 -11.21 -11.85
N VAL A 141 -5.38 -12.14 -11.11
CA VAL A 141 -5.26 -13.55 -11.54
C VAL A 141 -6.64 -14.21 -11.63
N LEU A 142 -7.48 -14.03 -10.61
CA LEU A 142 -8.85 -14.56 -10.60
C LEU A 142 -9.71 -13.97 -11.72
N LEU A 143 -9.53 -12.67 -12.03
CA LEU A 143 -10.20 -12.01 -13.14
C LEU A 143 -9.81 -12.65 -14.48
N GLY A 144 -8.50 -12.86 -14.69
CA GLY A 144 -7.98 -13.54 -15.88
C GLY A 144 -8.48 -14.97 -16.04
N LEU A 145 -8.54 -15.74 -14.94
CA LEU A 145 -9.12 -17.09 -14.94
C LEU A 145 -10.63 -17.08 -15.23
N GLY A 146 -11.38 -16.15 -14.62
CA GLY A 146 -12.80 -15.96 -14.89
C GLY A 146 -13.07 -15.63 -16.37
N LEU A 147 -12.27 -14.73 -16.94
CA LEU A 147 -12.33 -14.38 -18.36
C LEU A 147 -11.99 -15.57 -19.26
N ALA A 148 -10.93 -16.32 -18.96
CA ALA A 148 -10.60 -17.55 -19.70
C ALA A 148 -11.76 -18.57 -19.65
N GLY A 149 -12.40 -18.72 -18.49
CA GLY A 149 -13.60 -19.55 -18.34
C GLY A 149 -14.78 -19.09 -19.20
N CYS A 150 -14.95 -17.78 -19.37
CA CYS A 150 -15.96 -17.21 -20.27
C CYS A 150 -15.66 -17.49 -21.76
N LEU A 151 -14.37 -17.50 -22.13
CA LEU A 151 -13.92 -17.71 -23.51
C LEU A 151 -13.84 -19.19 -23.90
N MET A 152 -13.92 -20.10 -22.93
CA MET A 152 -13.83 -21.54 -23.16
C MET A 152 -14.90 -22.01 -24.17
N PRO A 153 -14.51 -22.52 -25.35
CA PRO A 153 -15.45 -22.89 -26.39
C PRO A 153 -16.30 -24.12 -26.02
N LYS A 154 -17.56 -24.08 -26.44
CA LYS A 154 -18.42 -25.27 -26.46
C LYS A 154 -18.00 -26.17 -27.63
N PRO A 155 -18.12 -27.51 -27.48
CA PRO A 155 -17.73 -28.46 -28.53
C PRO A 155 -18.35 -28.15 -29.91
N ASP A 156 -19.57 -27.59 -29.93
CA ASP A 156 -20.36 -27.41 -31.15
C ASP A 156 -20.44 -25.95 -31.66
N SER A 157 -19.51 -25.07 -31.28
CA SER A 157 -19.53 -23.67 -31.75
C SER A 157 -18.78 -23.48 -33.08
N GLU A 158 -19.41 -22.82 -34.06
CA GLU A 158 -18.81 -22.50 -35.37
C GLU A 158 -17.49 -21.69 -35.27
N GLN A 159 -17.28 -20.96 -34.16
CA GLN A 159 -16.09 -20.13 -33.92
C GLN A 159 -15.11 -20.75 -32.91
N SER A 160 -15.11 -22.07 -32.77
CA SER A 160 -14.32 -22.79 -31.75
C SER A 160 -12.83 -22.42 -31.80
N GLY A 161 -12.23 -22.33 -33.01
CA GLY A 161 -10.80 -22.02 -33.16
C GLY A 161 -10.38 -20.66 -32.61
N VAL A 162 -11.15 -19.61 -32.91
CA VAL A 162 -10.86 -18.24 -32.41
C VAL A 162 -11.03 -18.15 -30.89
N ARG A 163 -12.04 -18.84 -30.35
CA ARG A 163 -12.29 -18.90 -28.90
C ARG A 163 -11.17 -19.62 -28.14
N TRP A 164 -10.65 -20.72 -28.70
CA TRP A 164 -9.45 -21.38 -28.16
C TRP A 164 -8.24 -20.45 -28.15
N ALA A 165 -8.00 -19.72 -29.24
CA ALA A 165 -6.90 -18.76 -29.30
C ALA A 165 -7.07 -17.63 -28.26
N ALA A 166 -8.26 -17.05 -28.15
CA ALA A 166 -8.55 -16.01 -27.17
C ALA A 166 -8.38 -16.51 -25.73
N MET A 167 -8.84 -17.73 -25.42
CA MET A 167 -8.63 -18.35 -24.12
C MET A 167 -7.14 -18.59 -23.84
N ALA A 168 -6.38 -19.09 -24.81
CA ALA A 168 -4.95 -19.32 -24.65
C ALA A 168 -4.19 -18.02 -24.36
N VAL A 169 -4.53 -16.93 -25.04
CA VAL A 169 -3.97 -15.59 -24.77
C VAL A 169 -4.33 -15.11 -23.37
N ALA A 170 -5.60 -15.23 -22.97
CA ALA A 170 -6.04 -14.84 -21.62
C ALA A 170 -5.29 -15.63 -20.53
N LEU A 171 -5.12 -16.94 -20.70
CA LEU A 171 -4.35 -17.78 -19.78
C LEU A 171 -2.86 -17.42 -19.76
N ALA A 172 -2.25 -17.17 -20.91
CA ALA A 172 -0.84 -16.78 -20.99
C ALA A 172 -0.57 -15.47 -20.26
N LEU A 173 -1.42 -14.46 -20.44
CA LEU A 173 -1.33 -13.18 -19.72
C LEU A 173 -1.52 -13.38 -18.22
N THR A 174 -2.51 -14.19 -17.82
CA THR A 174 -2.79 -14.50 -16.41
C THR A 174 -1.62 -15.21 -15.74
N LEU A 175 -1.00 -16.18 -16.42
CA LEU A 175 0.17 -16.90 -15.93
C LEU A 175 1.40 -15.98 -15.86
N GLY A 176 1.56 -15.09 -16.82
CA GLY A 176 2.60 -14.06 -16.80
C GLY A 176 2.50 -13.19 -15.55
N GLU A 177 1.30 -12.68 -15.25
CA GLU A 177 1.02 -11.90 -14.04
C GLU A 177 1.25 -12.72 -12.77
N LEU A 178 0.81 -13.99 -12.74
CA LEU A 178 1.04 -14.85 -11.58
C LEU A 178 2.54 -15.07 -11.31
N VAL A 179 3.33 -15.38 -12.34
CA VAL A 179 4.78 -15.57 -12.22
C VAL A 179 5.45 -14.28 -11.75
N TRP A 180 5.02 -13.14 -12.28
CA TRP A 180 5.52 -11.83 -11.89
C TRP A 180 5.20 -11.52 -10.42
N ALA A 181 3.94 -11.71 -10.01
CA ALA A 181 3.50 -11.51 -8.64
C ALA A 181 4.26 -12.39 -7.65
N LEU A 182 4.53 -13.66 -8.00
CA LEU A 182 5.32 -14.56 -7.16
C LEU A 182 6.79 -14.15 -7.06
N LYS A 183 7.39 -13.69 -8.16
CA LYS A 183 8.78 -13.19 -8.16
C LYS A 183 8.94 -11.90 -7.35
N LEU A 184 7.99 -10.98 -7.45
CA LEU A 184 8.03 -9.72 -6.69
C LEU A 184 7.70 -9.89 -5.20
N ASN A 185 7.00 -10.98 -4.83
CA ASN A 185 6.71 -11.28 -3.42
C ASN A 185 7.88 -11.91 -2.66
N VAL A 186 9.04 -12.13 -3.29
CA VAL A 186 10.24 -12.54 -2.55
C VAL A 186 10.58 -11.40 -1.59
N PRO A 187 10.40 -11.57 -0.26
CA PRO A 187 10.69 -10.52 0.68
C PRO A 187 12.16 -10.17 0.50
N HIS A 188 12.45 -8.94 0.08
CA HIS A 188 13.75 -8.38 0.41
C HIS A 188 13.73 -8.27 1.92
N THR A 189 14.30 -9.27 2.59
CA THR A 189 14.70 -9.14 3.99
C THR A 189 15.47 -7.84 4.02
N PRO A 190 14.95 -6.76 4.64
CA PRO A 190 15.73 -5.57 4.77
C PRO A 190 16.99 -6.03 5.48
N ALA A 191 18.15 -5.91 4.82
CA ALA A 191 19.40 -6.04 5.51
C ALA A 191 19.25 -5.09 6.69
N MET A 192 19.15 -5.64 7.92
CA MET A 192 19.18 -4.82 9.12
C MET A 192 20.45 -4.00 8.93
N SER A 193 20.29 -2.71 8.63
CA SER A 193 21.41 -1.81 8.53
C SER A 193 22.19 -2.03 9.81
N PRO A 194 23.49 -2.37 9.74
CA PRO A 194 24.27 -2.61 10.93
C PRO A 194 24.05 -1.42 11.87
N PRO A 195 23.85 -1.66 13.18
CA PRO A 195 23.65 -0.58 14.14
C PRO A 195 24.74 0.45 13.88
N LEU A 196 24.35 1.71 13.69
CA LEU A 196 25.28 2.80 13.39
C LEU A 196 26.38 2.77 14.46
N GLU A 197 27.55 2.29 14.05
CA GLU A 197 28.70 2.02 14.92
C GLU A 197 29.28 3.38 15.33
N GLY A 198 28.64 4.00 16.32
CA GLY A 198 28.93 5.39 16.69
C GLY A 198 27.90 6.09 17.57
N SER A 199 26.71 5.52 17.83
CA SER A 199 25.80 6.11 18.83
C SER A 199 26.50 6.15 20.20
N PRO A 200 26.78 7.34 20.76
CA PRO A 200 27.42 7.44 22.06
C PRO A 200 26.45 6.89 23.11
N THR A 201 26.82 5.78 23.74
CA THR A 201 26.19 5.33 24.99
C THR A 201 26.62 6.27 26.10
N ALA A 202 26.23 7.53 26.03
CA ALA A 202 26.34 8.43 27.17
C ALA A 202 25.27 7.99 28.18
N PRO A 203 25.64 7.63 29.42
CA PRO A 203 24.67 7.33 30.45
C PRO A 203 23.84 8.60 30.68
N VAL A 204 22.55 8.55 30.35
CA VAL A 204 21.59 9.59 30.71
C VAL A 204 21.50 9.56 32.24
N HIS A 205 22.25 10.45 32.88
CA HIS A 205 22.12 10.69 34.31
C HIS A 205 20.77 11.39 34.51
N VAL A 206 19.74 10.61 34.81
CA VAL A 206 18.43 11.12 35.22
C VAL A 206 18.60 11.68 36.63
N GLU A 207 18.91 12.96 36.75
CA GLU A 207 18.71 13.70 38.00
C GLU A 207 17.20 13.77 38.25
N GLY A 208 16.71 12.91 39.14
CA GLY A 208 15.31 12.91 39.56
C GLY A 208 14.99 14.18 40.34
N PRO A 209 13.88 14.89 40.03
CA PRO A 209 13.40 15.94 40.91
C PRO A 209 12.92 15.30 42.21
N GLY A 210 13.51 15.77 43.32
CA GLY A 210 13.17 15.38 44.68
C GLY A 210 11.66 15.43 44.91
N GLY A 211 11.18 14.41 45.61
CA GLY A 211 9.77 14.30 45.97
C GLY A 211 9.32 15.42 46.90
N ASP A 212 8.02 15.67 46.87
CA ASP A 212 7.29 15.95 48.09
C ASP A 212 5.98 15.16 48.08
N ALA A 213 5.85 14.36 49.12
CA ALA A 213 4.70 13.56 49.43
C ALA A 213 3.58 14.46 49.99
N SER A 214 2.36 14.33 49.46
CA SER A 214 1.14 14.68 50.19
C SER A 214 -0.08 13.94 49.66
N ALA A 215 -0.31 12.79 50.32
CA ALA A 215 -1.57 12.30 50.90
C ALA A 215 -2.76 11.84 50.02
N PRO A 216 -3.59 10.90 50.55
CA PRO A 216 -4.60 10.14 49.82
C PRO A 216 -6.03 10.66 50.02
N GLY A 217 -6.88 10.49 49.01
CA GLY A 217 -8.32 10.72 49.11
C GLY A 217 -9.11 9.86 48.12
N THR A 218 -9.64 8.73 48.60
CA THR A 218 -10.76 7.97 48.00
C THR A 218 -12.11 8.63 48.36
N PRO A 219 -13.30 8.10 47.99
CA PRO A 219 -13.81 7.57 46.70
C PRO A 219 -15.25 8.09 46.38
N VAL A 220 -15.66 8.27 45.12
CA VAL A 220 -17.06 8.54 44.70
C VAL A 220 -17.18 8.12 43.22
N GLU A 221 -18.20 7.47 42.66
CA GLU A 221 -19.39 6.75 43.10
C GLU A 221 -19.92 6.02 41.86
N ARG A 222 -20.49 4.84 42.10
CA ARG A 222 -21.04 3.91 41.11
C ARG A 222 -22.41 4.41 40.64
N ARG A 223 -22.63 4.61 39.33
CA ARG A 223 -23.99 4.59 38.76
C ARG A 223 -24.05 3.76 37.50
N ALA A 224 -24.72 2.61 37.66
CA ALA A 224 -25.32 1.85 36.59
C ALA A 224 -26.37 2.73 35.90
N HIS A 225 -26.41 2.67 34.57
CA HIS A 225 -27.61 3.01 33.81
C HIS A 225 -27.93 1.78 32.96
N ASP A 226 -28.89 1.01 33.47
CA ASP A 226 -29.80 0.20 32.67
C ASP A 226 -30.71 1.13 31.85
N ASP A 227 -31.43 0.53 30.90
CA ASP A 227 -32.43 1.06 29.93
C ASP A 227 -31.87 1.01 28.49
N ALA A 228 -32.44 0.30 27.51
CA ALA A 228 -33.64 -0.53 27.41
C ALA A 228 -33.50 -1.46 26.18
#